data_AF-A0A8D8QGG3-F1
#
_entry.id   AF-A0A8D8QGG3-F1
#
_cell.length_a   1.000
_cell.length_b   1.000
_cell.length_c   1.000
_cell.angle_alpha   90.00
_cell.angle_beta   90.00
_cell.angle_gamma   90.00
#
_symmetry.space_group_name_H-M   'P 1'
#
loop_
_entity.id
_entity.type
_entity.pdbx_description
1 polymer ?
#
loop_
_entity_poly.entity_id
_entity_poly.type
_entity_poly.pdbx_seq_one_letter_code
_entity_poly.pdbx_strand_id
1 'polypeptide(L)'
;MKILKERLKLNLSEEVVSRCHRLGGRQAEGRSRPIIMKFYSYRHRSAVFGAKKLLKDSPFSLSEFLTINRMRIFRRAKDVHGMRNCWTSDGKICIRVRRDNGTFERVVVRRMDDIPPAGEDPNSSTFSLDTRFVNTRPRT
;
A
#
# COMPACT_ATOMS: atom_id res chain seq x y z
N MET A 1 -11.05 -10.68 -16.57
CA MET A 1 -9.65 -10.17 -16.68
C MET A 1 -9.45 -8.78 -17.31
N LYS A 2 -10.51 -8.00 -17.58
CA LYS A 2 -10.41 -6.72 -18.35
C LYS A 2 -9.42 -5.69 -17.77
N ILE A 3 -9.44 -5.47 -16.46
CA ILE A 3 -8.56 -4.47 -15.81
C ILE A 3 -7.07 -4.76 -16.04
N LEU A 4 -6.65 -6.04 -15.96
CA LEU A 4 -5.24 -6.39 -16.14
C LEU A 4 -4.80 -6.14 -17.60
N LYS A 5 -5.67 -6.43 -18.57
CA LYS A 5 -5.38 -6.22 -19.99
C LYS A 5 -5.43 -4.74 -20.38
N GLU A 6 -6.50 -4.04 -20.03
CA GLU A 6 -6.77 -2.67 -20.48
C GLU A 6 -5.97 -1.61 -19.71
N ARG A 7 -5.85 -1.77 -18.38
CA ARG A 7 -5.21 -0.75 -17.52
C ARG A 7 -3.76 -1.08 -17.21
N LEU A 8 -3.43 -2.34 -16.99
CA LEU A 8 -2.06 -2.76 -16.68
C LEU A 8 -1.26 -3.18 -17.92
N LYS A 9 -1.91 -3.30 -19.08
CA LYS A 9 -1.27 -3.74 -20.35
C LYS A 9 -0.62 -5.13 -20.22
N LEU A 10 -1.20 -6.00 -19.40
CA LEU A 10 -0.74 -7.37 -19.17
C LEU A 10 -1.68 -8.37 -19.83
N ASN A 11 -1.16 -9.15 -20.77
CA ASN A 11 -1.91 -10.22 -21.43
C ASN A 11 -1.80 -11.52 -20.61
N LEU A 12 -2.61 -11.63 -19.56
CA LEU A 12 -2.65 -12.79 -18.67
C LEU A 12 -3.97 -13.57 -18.86
N SER A 13 -3.88 -14.90 -18.94
CA SER A 13 -5.03 -15.81 -18.96
C SER A 13 -5.71 -15.89 -17.58
N GLU A 14 -7.01 -16.21 -17.52
CA GLU A 14 -7.77 -16.36 -16.28
C GLU A 14 -7.18 -17.42 -15.33
N GLU A 15 -6.55 -18.44 -15.91
CA GLU A 15 -5.88 -19.52 -15.20
C GLU A 15 -4.74 -19.06 -14.30
N VAL A 16 -4.20 -17.83 -14.47
CA VAL A 16 -3.14 -17.33 -13.56
C VAL A 16 -3.68 -16.94 -12.19
N VAL A 17 -5.00 -16.76 -12.06
CA VAL A 17 -5.66 -16.39 -10.82
C VAL A 17 -6.15 -17.65 -10.10
N SER A 18 -5.56 -17.93 -8.95
CA SER A 18 -5.92 -19.08 -8.11
C SER A 18 -7.17 -18.80 -7.26
N ARG A 19 -7.33 -17.58 -6.75
CA ARG A 19 -8.49 -17.19 -5.94
C ARG A 19 -8.77 -15.71 -6.10
N CYS A 20 -10.03 -15.33 -6.17
CA CYS A 20 -10.47 -13.95 -6.20
C CYS A 20 -11.78 -13.82 -5.42
N HIS A 21 -11.80 -13.00 -4.37
CA HIS A 21 -13.03 -12.75 -3.60
C HIS A 21 -13.03 -11.37 -2.94
N ARG A 22 -14.22 -10.88 -2.60
CA ARG A 22 -14.41 -9.60 -1.92
C ARG A 22 -14.16 -9.77 -0.42
N LEU A 23 -13.46 -8.82 0.19
CA LEU A 23 -13.21 -8.77 1.63
C LEU A 23 -14.30 -7.96 2.35
N GLY A 24 -14.52 -8.27 3.63
CA GLY A 24 -15.41 -7.53 4.53
C GLY A 24 -16.91 -7.67 4.22
N GLY A 25 -17.76 -6.97 4.98
CA GLY A 25 -19.21 -6.90 4.76
C GLY A 25 -19.65 -5.77 3.83
N ARG A 26 -20.95 -5.51 3.78
CA ARG A 26 -21.53 -4.36 3.05
C ARG A 26 -20.91 -3.07 3.59
N GLN A 27 -20.37 -2.25 2.69
CA GLN A 27 -19.74 -0.98 3.04
C GLN A 27 -20.79 0.14 3.03
N ALA A 28 -20.44 1.28 3.62
CA ALA A 28 -21.21 2.52 3.48
C ALA A 28 -21.44 2.86 1.98
N GLU A 29 -22.50 3.61 1.72
CA GLU A 29 -22.91 3.98 0.38
C GLU A 29 -21.76 4.62 -0.42
N GLY A 30 -21.59 4.21 -1.67
CA GLY A 30 -20.52 4.68 -2.55
C GLY A 30 -19.15 3.99 -2.41
N ARG A 31 -18.92 3.10 -1.42
CA ARG A 31 -17.64 2.37 -1.31
C ARG A 31 -17.73 0.92 -1.78
N SER A 32 -16.93 0.59 -2.80
CA SER A 32 -16.76 -0.80 -3.24
C SER A 32 -15.94 -1.60 -2.23
N ARG A 33 -16.38 -2.83 -1.94
CA ARG A 33 -15.62 -3.78 -1.12
C ARG A 33 -14.28 -4.12 -1.80
N PRO A 34 -13.15 -4.09 -1.06
CA PRO A 34 -11.86 -4.47 -1.62
C PRO A 34 -11.86 -5.92 -2.07
N ILE A 35 -11.09 -6.22 -3.12
CA ILE A 35 -10.93 -7.57 -3.66
C ILE A 35 -9.55 -8.08 -3.25
N ILE A 36 -9.49 -9.29 -2.70
CA ILE A 36 -8.24 -10.02 -2.54
C ILE A 36 -8.07 -11.02 -3.68
N MET A 37 -6.89 -11.00 -4.28
CA MET A 37 -6.54 -11.86 -5.42
C MET A 37 -5.27 -12.63 -5.10
N LYS A 38 -5.33 -13.96 -5.24
CA LYS A 38 -4.18 -14.86 -5.17
C LYS A 38 -3.84 -15.31 -6.59
N PHE A 39 -2.58 -15.16 -6.97
CA PHE A 39 -2.04 -15.68 -8.22
C PHE A 39 -1.42 -17.07 -7.99
N TYR A 40 -1.40 -17.91 -9.01
CA TYR A 40 -0.73 -19.22 -8.96
C TYR A 40 0.79 -19.10 -8.86
N SER A 41 1.38 -18.11 -9.53
CA SER A 41 2.83 -17.90 -9.54
C SER A 41 3.20 -16.53 -8.98
N TYR A 42 4.32 -16.51 -8.25
CA TYR A 42 4.99 -15.29 -7.83
C TYR A 42 5.28 -14.36 -9.01
N ARG A 43 5.66 -14.90 -10.17
CA ARG A 43 6.01 -14.11 -11.37
C ARG A 43 4.83 -13.27 -11.86
N HIS A 44 3.64 -13.87 -11.95
CA HIS A 44 2.41 -13.15 -12.36
C HIS A 44 2.07 -12.04 -11.37
N ARG A 45 2.14 -12.36 -10.07
CA ARG A 45 1.91 -11.41 -8.99
C ARG A 45 2.89 -10.24 -9.05
N SER A 46 4.17 -10.51 -9.28
CA SER A 46 5.23 -9.50 -9.41
C SER A 46 5.02 -8.62 -10.63
N ALA A 47 4.66 -9.19 -11.79
CA ALA A 47 4.37 -8.44 -13.00
C ALA A 47 3.18 -7.48 -12.81
N VAL A 48 2.07 -7.98 -12.23
CA VAL A 48 0.88 -7.17 -11.93
C VAL A 48 1.22 -6.05 -10.95
N PHE A 49 1.97 -6.35 -9.89
CA PHE A 49 2.33 -5.34 -8.90
C PHE A 49 3.33 -4.30 -9.44
N GLY A 50 4.25 -4.69 -10.32
CA GLY A 50 5.17 -3.77 -10.99
C GLY A 50 4.46 -2.82 -11.96
N ALA A 51 3.40 -3.29 -12.63
CA ALA A 51 2.58 -2.48 -13.53
C ALA A 51 1.64 -1.51 -12.81
N LYS A 52 1.50 -1.58 -11.47
CA LYS A 52 0.52 -0.78 -10.69
C LYS A 52 0.58 0.73 -10.92
N LYS A 53 1.75 1.25 -11.32
CA LYS A 53 1.93 2.67 -11.66
C LYS A 53 1.00 3.15 -12.80
N LEU A 54 0.55 2.24 -13.66
CA LEU A 54 -0.40 2.51 -14.75
C LEU A 54 -1.83 2.73 -14.23
N LEU A 55 -2.10 2.43 -12.95
CA LEU A 55 -3.38 2.73 -12.30
C LEU A 55 -3.41 4.15 -11.70
N LYS A 56 -2.32 4.92 -11.82
CA LYS A 56 -2.33 6.33 -11.46
C LYS A 56 -3.44 7.03 -12.25
N ASP A 57 -4.18 7.90 -11.57
CA ASP A 57 -5.33 8.64 -12.10
C ASP A 57 -6.57 7.77 -12.42
N SER A 58 -6.55 6.50 -12.02
CA SER A 58 -7.73 5.64 -12.01
C SER A 58 -8.35 5.54 -10.61
N PRO A 59 -9.64 5.19 -10.47
CA PRO A 59 -10.26 4.97 -9.16
C PRO A 59 -9.76 3.67 -8.48
N PHE A 60 -8.89 2.90 -9.13
CA PHE A 60 -8.38 1.64 -8.61
C PHE A 60 -7.04 1.83 -7.92
N SER A 61 -6.87 1.17 -6.78
CA SER A 61 -5.58 1.06 -6.09
C SER A 61 -5.20 -0.41 -5.91
N LEU A 62 -3.90 -0.69 -5.99
CA LEU A 62 -3.34 -2.02 -5.77
C LEU A 62 -2.33 -1.97 -4.63
N SER A 63 -2.56 -2.79 -3.61
CA SER A 63 -1.71 -2.90 -2.41
C SER A 63 -1.37 -4.37 -2.12
N GLU A 64 -0.23 -4.62 -1.49
CA GLU A 64 0.13 -5.98 -1.05
C GLU A 64 -0.69 -6.38 0.17
N PHE A 65 -1.07 -7.65 0.24
CA PHE A 65 -1.68 -8.21 1.43
C PHE A 65 -0.58 -8.58 2.42
N LEU A 66 -0.27 -7.67 3.34
CA LEU A 66 0.74 -7.88 4.37
C LEU A 66 0.18 -8.66 5.56
N THR A 67 1.02 -9.46 6.20
CA THR A 67 0.77 -9.99 7.55
C THR A 67 0.55 -8.85 8.54
N ILE A 68 -0.17 -9.10 9.64
CA ILE A 68 -0.47 -8.10 10.68
C ILE A 68 0.80 -7.37 11.17
N ASN A 69 1.88 -8.11 11.46
CA ASN A 69 3.13 -7.52 11.94
C ASN A 69 3.76 -6.56 10.92
N ARG A 70 3.87 -6.99 9.66
CA ARG A 70 4.35 -6.13 8.57
C ARG A 70 3.44 -4.91 8.34
N MET A 71 2.12 -5.08 8.44
CA MET A 71 1.19 -3.95 8.33
C MET A 71 1.43 -2.93 9.44
N ARG A 72 1.69 -3.36 10.68
CA ARG A 72 2.03 -2.46 11.80
C ARG A 72 3.31 -1.68 11.54
N ILE A 73 4.37 -2.36 11.12
CA ILE A 73 5.64 -1.71 10.76
C ILE A 73 5.43 -0.72 9.62
N PHE A 74 4.64 -1.08 8.60
CA PHE A 74 4.37 -0.19 7.46
C PHE A 74 3.57 1.05 7.85
N ARG A 75 2.61 0.92 8.77
CA ARG A 75 1.88 2.07 9.33
C ARG A 75 2.82 2.99 10.09
N ARG A 76 3.62 2.44 11.01
CA ARG A 76 4.61 3.23 11.76
C ARG A 76 5.57 3.97 10.83
N ALA A 77 6.08 3.29 9.80
CA ALA A 77 6.97 3.90 8.82
C ALA A 77 6.31 5.09 8.11
N LYS A 78 5.02 4.99 7.77
CA LYS A 78 4.26 6.12 7.20
C LYS A 78 4.04 7.25 8.19
N ASP A 79 3.82 6.94 9.47
CA ASP A 79 3.64 7.96 10.50
C ASP A 79 4.93 8.77 10.72
N VAL A 80 6.10 8.13 10.57
CA VAL A 80 7.41 8.78 10.74
C VAL A 80 7.86 9.51 9.48
N HIS A 81 7.81 8.86 8.31
CA HIS A 81 8.45 9.35 7.07
C HIS A 81 7.43 9.90 6.04
N GLY A 82 6.14 9.83 6.34
CA GLY A 82 5.07 10.20 5.43
C GLY A 82 4.75 9.13 4.37
N MET A 83 3.55 9.21 3.81
CA MET A 83 3.04 8.20 2.87
C MET A 83 3.85 8.12 1.56
N ARG A 84 4.43 9.22 1.10
CA ARG A 84 5.17 9.29 -0.19
C ARG A 84 6.55 8.64 -0.12
N ASN A 85 7.13 8.54 1.08
CA ASN A 85 8.46 7.96 1.28
C ASN A 85 8.42 6.49 1.66
N CYS A 86 7.23 5.91 1.86
CA CYS A 86 7.05 4.54 2.34
C CYS A 86 6.27 3.71 1.32
N TRP A 87 6.84 2.60 0.85
CA TRP A 87 6.16 1.65 -0.03
C TRP A 87 6.50 0.21 0.34
N THR A 88 5.73 -0.70 -0.24
CA THR A 88 5.99 -2.13 -0.13
C THR A 88 6.50 -2.66 -1.46
N SER A 89 7.41 -3.62 -1.40
CA SER A 89 7.90 -4.37 -2.55
C SER A 89 8.21 -5.79 -2.12
N ASP A 90 7.47 -6.75 -2.67
CA ASP A 90 7.66 -8.18 -2.37
C ASP A 90 7.57 -8.50 -0.86
N GLY A 91 6.54 -7.95 -0.20
CA GLY A 91 6.33 -8.11 1.24
C GLY A 91 7.38 -7.43 2.12
N LYS A 92 8.36 -6.73 1.53
CA LYS A 92 9.36 -5.93 2.22
C LYS A 92 8.88 -4.49 2.33
N ILE A 93 9.13 -3.87 3.47
CA ILE A 93 8.79 -2.47 3.73
C ILE A 93 10.01 -1.64 3.36
N CYS A 94 9.82 -0.70 2.44
CA CYS A 94 10.87 0.14 1.91
C CYS A 94 10.59 1.59 2.32
N ILE A 95 11.60 2.27 2.84
CA ILE A 95 11.54 3.67 3.24
C ILE A 95 12.60 4.41 2.43
N ARG A 96 12.22 5.55 1.85
CA ARG A 96 13.14 6.50 1.23
C ARG A 96 13.56 7.49 2.31
N VAL A 97 14.83 7.45 2.69
CA VAL A 97 15.42 8.30 3.73
C VAL A 97 16.38 9.27 3.09
N ARG A 98 16.39 10.52 3.55
CA ARG A 98 17.38 11.52 3.16
C ARG A 98 18.60 11.39 4.07
N ARG A 99 19.79 11.32 3.47
CA ARG A 99 21.08 11.32 4.17
C ARG A 99 21.61 12.75 4.33
N ASP A 100 22.57 12.93 5.23
CA ASP A 100 23.20 14.22 5.52
C ASP A 100 23.89 14.83 4.30
N ASN A 101 24.42 13.98 3.41
CA ASN A 101 25.02 14.38 2.12
C ASN A 101 23.97 14.82 1.07
N GLY A 102 22.69 14.93 1.43
CA GLY A 102 21.60 15.31 0.54
C GLY A 102 21.12 14.21 -0.40
N THR A 103 21.72 13.01 -0.39
CA THR A 103 21.29 11.88 -1.21
C THR A 103 20.11 11.14 -0.59
N PHE A 104 19.36 10.43 -1.42
CA PHE A 104 18.26 9.57 -0.96
C PHE A 104 18.69 8.11 -0.99
N GLU A 105 18.45 7.42 0.11
CA GLU A 105 18.69 5.98 0.22
C GLU A 105 17.40 5.23 0.44
N ARG A 106 17.32 4.03 -0.15
CA ARG A 106 16.26 3.07 0.13
C ARG A 106 16.68 2.15 1.27
N VAL A 107 16.00 2.27 2.40
CA VAL A 107 16.17 1.37 3.55
C VAL A 107 15.06 0.32 3.54
N VAL A 108 15.42 -0.95 3.78
CA VAL A 108 14.46 -2.05 3.91
C VAL A 108 14.33 -2.44 5.37
N VAL A 109 13.12 -2.32 5.89
CA VAL A 109 12.80 -2.51 7.31
C VAL A 109 12.15 -3.86 7.53
N ARG A 110 12.60 -4.60 8.54
CA ARG A 110 12.05 -5.92 8.92
C ARG A 110 11.39 -5.91 10.29
N ARG A 111 11.92 -5.11 11.22
CA ARG A 111 11.42 -4.93 12.58
C ARG A 111 11.01 -3.48 12.82
N MET A 112 10.29 -3.27 13.92
CA MET A 112 9.87 -1.91 14.32
C MET A 112 11.07 -1.02 14.64
N ASP A 113 12.10 -1.60 15.28
CA ASP A 113 13.30 -0.89 15.73
C ASP A 113 14.23 -0.53 14.58
N ASP A 114 14.09 -1.18 13.41
CA ASP A 114 14.86 -0.88 12.21
C ASP A 114 14.33 0.37 11.48
N ILE A 115 13.24 0.99 11.95
CA ILE A 115 12.70 2.20 11.34
C ILE A 115 13.62 3.37 11.68
N PRO A 116 14.25 4.02 10.68
CA PRO A 116 15.11 5.17 10.93
C PRO A 116 14.32 6.30 11.60
N PRO A 117 14.96 7.11 12.47
CA PRO A 117 14.32 8.31 13.00
C PRO A 117 13.89 9.25 11.87
N ALA A 118 12.90 10.11 12.13
CA ALA A 118 12.51 11.13 11.18
C ALA A 118 13.72 12.02 10.88
N GLY A 119 14.08 12.18 9.62
CA GLY A 119 14.95 13.28 9.22
C GLY A 119 14.19 14.58 9.36
N GLU A 120 14.87 15.68 9.69
CA GLU A 120 14.28 17.01 9.62
C GLU A 120 13.91 17.31 8.16
N ASP A 121 12.67 17.03 7.79
CA ASP A 121 12.13 17.41 6.48
C ASP A 121 11.63 18.86 6.56
N PRO A 122 12.27 19.85 5.90
CA PRO A 122 11.79 21.23 5.89
C PRO A 122 10.44 21.41 5.18
N ASN A 123 9.93 20.37 4.53
CA ASN A 123 8.60 20.30 3.93
C ASN A 123 7.61 19.42 4.72
N SER A 124 7.86 19.23 6.03
CA SER A 124 6.83 18.81 6.98
C SER A 124 5.76 19.89 7.10
N SER A 125 4.99 20.13 6.04
CA SER A 125 3.62 20.59 6.22
C SER A 125 2.89 19.43 6.87
N THR A 126 2.72 19.56 8.19
CA THR A 126 1.86 18.72 9.02
C THR A 126 0.58 18.46 8.26
N PHE A 127 0.46 17.29 7.64
CA PHE A 127 -0.84 16.81 7.20
C PHE A 127 -1.57 16.55 8.51
N SER A 128 -2.34 17.54 8.94
CA SER A 128 -3.27 17.38 10.04
C SER A 128 -4.10 16.13 9.70
N LEU A 129 -4.02 15.14 10.59
CA LEU A 129 -5.04 14.11 10.62
C LEU A 129 -6.35 14.86 10.81
N ASP A 130 -7.13 14.98 9.72
CA ASP A 130 -8.51 15.39 9.81
C ASP A 130 -9.19 14.31 10.64
N THR A 131 -9.30 14.56 11.95
CA THR A 131 -9.91 13.72 12.98
C THR A 131 -11.43 13.70 12.78
N ARG A 132 -11.90 13.36 11.58
CA ARG A 132 -13.32 13.13 11.26
C ARG A 132 -13.68 11.65 11.22
N PHE A 133 -13.03 10.87 12.08
CA PHE A 133 -13.63 9.67 12.63
C PHE A 133 -13.65 9.80 14.16
N VAL A 134 -14.29 10.87 14.65
CA VAL A 134 -14.91 10.82 15.97
C VAL A 134 -16.04 9.81 15.87
N ASN A 135 -15.82 8.70 16.56
CA ASN A 135 -16.78 7.65 16.83
C ASN A 135 -17.88 8.23 17.72
N THR A 136 -18.89 8.88 17.15
CA THR A 136 -20.13 9.20 17.86
C THR A 136 -21.05 7.99 17.80
N ARG A 137 -20.99 7.16 18.85
CA ARG A 137 -22.18 6.42 19.27
C ARG A 137 -23.09 7.39 20.01
N PRO A 138 -24.41 7.35 19.82
CA PRO A 138 -25.34 7.52 20.91
C PRO A 138 -25.82 6.14 21.38
N ARG A 139 -25.71 5.92 22.70
CA ARG A 139 -26.76 5.23 23.48
C ARG A 139 -28.05 6.04 23.24
N THR A 140 -29.24 5.49 23.03
CA THR A 140 -29.96 4.31 23.53
C THR A 140 -30.93 3.86 22.46
#